data_AF-A0A7Y5VR32-F1
#
_entry.id   AF-A0A7Y5VR32-F1
#
_cell.length_a   1.000
_cell.length_b   1.000
_cell.length_c   1.000
_cell.angle_alpha   90.00
_cell.angle_beta   90.00
_cell.angle_gamma   90.00
#
_symmetry.space_group_name_H-M   'P 1'
#
loop_
_entity.id
_entity.type
_entity.pdbx_description
1 polymer ?
#
loop_
_entity_poly.entity_id
_entity_poly.type
_entity_poly.pdbx_seq_one_letter_code
_entity_poly.pdbx_strand_id
1 'polypeptide(L)'
;MKARTFCWMCALLASLFLIAATTPALGDDGQNPPPRPAQPGARPGIQGEGPGPRLEQGPGPLVDRMAAKLNLSEEQKRELSDMMVRHYNEQRRLRGETGDAFNEEFRGLRERMQAARQSGDQAEIDKVQAELKKWNEDRREQMMQSRLALNKKILSILNPDQQVLFREMERERQGLSDMLRIDPRELERAVSRLELGPEQKAKIDAIFTRFKVDILEAEKLGPAKRLEVVRQLNSDVMKELTQEQVSLLREMSDNRLRRPPGRERGGKGALEQPGGADLKGQPNEGADQKDQDTKEKTGG
;
A
#
# COMPACT_ATOMS: atom_id res chain seq x y z
N MET A 1 51.32 -8.96 14.74
CA MET A 1 51.74 -7.77 13.98
C MET A 1 52.37 -8.18 12.66
N LYS A 2 51.62 -8.15 11.56
CA LYS A 2 52.16 -8.27 10.19
C LYS A 2 51.38 -7.31 9.30
N ALA A 3 51.99 -6.15 9.06
CA ALA A 3 51.53 -5.15 8.11
C ALA A 3 51.79 -5.66 6.69
N ARG A 4 50.79 -5.56 5.82
CA ARG A 4 50.99 -5.59 4.37
C ARG A 4 50.19 -4.45 3.75
N THR A 5 50.94 -3.38 3.53
CA THR A 5 50.70 -2.28 2.60
C THR A 5 50.55 -2.83 1.18
N PHE A 6 49.47 -2.48 0.49
CA PHE A 6 49.43 -2.51 -0.96
C PHE A 6 48.83 -1.20 -1.46
N CYS A 7 49.75 -0.30 -1.81
CA CYS A 7 49.55 0.93 -2.53
C CYS A 7 49.73 0.58 -4.01
N TRP A 8 48.71 0.78 -4.86
CA TRP A 8 48.92 0.91 -6.29
C TRP A 8 48.06 2.06 -6.82
N MET A 9 48.76 2.94 -7.51
CA MET A 9 48.40 4.26 -7.97
C MET A 9 47.53 4.25 -9.23
N CYS A 10 46.69 5.28 -9.31
CA CYS A 10 46.48 6.24 -10.40
C CYS A 10 46.12 5.78 -11.83
N ALA A 11 45.19 6.61 -12.35
CA ALA A 11 45.05 7.07 -13.72
C ALA A 11 44.24 6.17 -14.66
N LEU A 12 43.06 6.67 -15.07
CA LEU A 12 42.90 7.26 -16.41
C LEU A 12 41.45 7.69 -16.67
N LEU A 13 41.36 8.91 -17.23
CA LEU A 13 40.35 9.38 -18.20
C LEU A 13 39.01 9.88 -17.68
N ALA A 14 39.06 11.16 -17.29
CA ALA A 14 38.02 12.13 -17.57
C ALA A 14 37.65 12.09 -19.07
N SER A 15 36.41 11.69 -19.37
CA SER A 15 35.77 11.94 -20.65
C SER A 15 34.62 12.92 -20.43
N LEU A 16 34.95 14.19 -20.63
CA LEU A 16 34.01 15.30 -20.78
C LEU A 16 33.17 15.03 -22.05
N PHE A 17 31.91 14.64 -21.90
CA PHE A 17 30.93 14.76 -22.97
C PHE A 17 30.01 15.94 -22.64
N LEU A 18 30.36 17.08 -23.22
CA LEU A 18 29.55 18.29 -23.25
C LEU A 18 28.51 18.13 -24.37
N ILE A 19 27.34 17.54 -24.06
CA ILE A 19 26.20 17.56 -24.99
C ILE A 19 25.41 18.83 -24.70
N ALA A 20 25.65 19.85 -25.50
CA ALA A 20 24.77 21.01 -25.63
C ALA A 20 23.43 20.52 -26.21
N ALA A 21 22.43 20.35 -25.35
CA ALA A 21 21.05 20.15 -25.76
C ALA A 21 20.44 21.51 -26.09
N THR A 22 20.44 21.88 -27.37
CA THR A 22 19.58 22.92 -27.92
C THR A 22 18.13 22.44 -27.84
N THR A 23 17.35 22.96 -26.89
CA THR A 23 15.90 22.80 -26.85
C THR A 23 15.27 23.71 -27.91
N PRO A 24 14.59 23.18 -28.95
CA PRO A 24 13.71 24.01 -29.75
C PRO A 24 12.52 24.42 -28.88
N ALA A 25 12.34 25.72 -28.72
CA ALA A 25 11.11 26.31 -28.25
C ALA A 25 10.03 26.04 -29.31
N LEU A 26 9.17 25.07 -29.04
CA LEU A 26 7.98 24.77 -29.83
C LEU A 26 6.76 25.33 -29.11
N GLY A 27 6.21 26.39 -29.71
CA GLY A 27 4.78 26.72 -29.81
C GLY A 27 3.93 26.49 -28.57
N ASP A 28 3.71 27.58 -27.83
CA ASP A 28 2.51 27.79 -27.01
C ASP A 28 1.33 28.07 -27.96
N ASP A 29 0.79 27.02 -28.59
CA ASP A 29 -0.48 27.10 -29.30
C ASP A 29 -1.60 26.83 -28.28
N GLY A 30 -2.13 27.92 -27.73
CA GLY A 30 -3.33 27.98 -26.89
C GLY A 30 -4.61 27.56 -27.62
N GLN A 31 -4.64 26.32 -28.12
CA GLN A 31 -5.87 25.67 -28.55
C GLN A 31 -6.43 24.87 -27.37
N ASN A 32 -7.39 25.48 -26.68
CA ASN A 32 -8.41 24.70 -25.97
C ASN A 32 -8.92 23.64 -26.95
N PRO A 33 -8.76 22.33 -26.65
CA PRO A 33 -9.30 21.31 -27.53
C PRO A 33 -10.81 21.52 -27.61
N PRO A 34 -11.41 21.51 -28.81
CA PRO A 34 -12.84 21.64 -28.95
C PRO A 34 -13.54 20.57 -28.10
N PRO A 35 -14.72 20.88 -27.52
CA PRO A 35 -15.49 19.91 -26.76
C PRO A 35 -15.68 18.65 -27.62
N ARG A 36 -15.22 17.52 -27.08
CA ARG A 36 -15.24 16.24 -27.76
C ARG A 36 -16.69 15.97 -28.20
N PRO A 37 -16.97 15.78 -29.51
CA PRO A 37 -18.33 15.51 -29.96
C PRO A 37 -18.85 14.27 -29.26
N ALA A 38 -20.05 14.36 -28.70
CA ALA A 38 -20.73 13.27 -28.03
C ALA A 38 -20.74 12.06 -28.98
N GLN A 39 -20.00 11.00 -28.63
CA GLN A 39 -20.00 9.78 -29.42
C GLN A 39 -21.43 9.21 -29.42
N PRO A 40 -22.11 9.13 -30.58
CA PRO A 40 -23.38 8.45 -30.70
C PRO A 40 -23.07 6.96 -30.76
N GLY A 41 -22.91 6.37 -29.59
CA GLY A 41 -22.45 5.00 -29.45
C GLY A 41 -22.39 4.56 -27.99
N ALA A 42 -23.30 5.10 -27.16
CA ALA A 42 -23.61 4.52 -25.85
C ALA A 42 -24.12 3.09 -26.11
N ARG A 43 -23.16 2.15 -26.15
CA ARG A 43 -23.46 0.73 -26.18
C ARG A 43 -24.42 0.47 -25.01
N PRO A 44 -25.58 -0.16 -25.25
CA PRO A 44 -26.47 -0.56 -24.18
C PRO A 44 -25.64 -1.27 -23.14
N GLY A 45 -25.66 -0.75 -21.91
CA GLY A 45 -24.89 -1.29 -20.82
C GLY A 45 -25.19 -2.78 -20.74
N ILE A 46 -24.16 -3.60 -21.00
CA ILE A 46 -24.16 -4.99 -20.58
C ILE A 46 -24.27 -4.90 -19.07
N GLN A 47 -25.51 -4.97 -18.57
CA GLN A 47 -25.80 -5.36 -17.20
C GLN A 47 -25.06 -6.67 -17.03
N GLY A 48 -23.91 -6.61 -16.36
CA GLY A 48 -23.16 -7.78 -15.95
C GLY A 48 -24.03 -8.56 -14.99
N GLU A 49 -24.87 -9.42 -15.55
CA GLU A 49 -25.63 -10.41 -14.82
C GLU A 49 -24.65 -11.30 -14.05
N GLY A 50 -24.95 -11.45 -12.77
CA GLY A 50 -24.30 -12.43 -11.90
C GLY A 50 -23.19 -11.81 -11.05
N PRO A 51 -23.38 -11.67 -9.73
CA PRO A 51 -22.27 -11.90 -8.82
C PRO A 51 -21.69 -13.28 -9.17
N GLY A 52 -20.59 -13.29 -9.94
CA GLY A 52 -19.89 -14.51 -10.29
C GLY A 52 -19.68 -15.33 -9.02
N PRO A 53 -19.69 -16.67 -9.11
CA PRO A 53 -19.67 -17.54 -7.93
C PRO A 53 -18.58 -17.03 -7.00
N ARG A 54 -19.02 -16.45 -5.87
CA ARG A 54 -18.13 -16.20 -4.75
C ARG A 54 -17.73 -17.60 -4.33
N LEU A 55 -16.67 -18.12 -4.95
CA LEU A 55 -15.92 -19.25 -4.44
C LEU A 55 -15.81 -18.94 -2.96
N GLU A 56 -16.43 -19.77 -2.12
CA GLU A 56 -16.33 -19.68 -0.69
C GLU A 56 -14.84 -19.66 -0.37
N GLN A 57 -14.26 -18.46 -0.27
CA GLN A 57 -12.91 -18.22 0.20
C GLN A 57 -12.92 -18.35 1.72
N GLY A 58 -13.55 -19.41 2.19
CA GLY A 58 -13.43 -19.86 3.55
C GLY A 58 -12.00 -20.34 3.81
N PRO A 59 -11.67 -20.58 5.07
CA PRO A 59 -10.34 -21.06 5.46
C PRO A 59 -9.98 -22.46 4.92
N GLY A 60 -10.91 -23.18 4.27
CA GLY A 60 -10.76 -24.57 3.82
C GLY A 60 -9.42 -24.88 3.14
N PRO A 61 -9.06 -24.22 2.02
CA PRO A 61 -7.81 -24.51 1.31
C PRO A 61 -6.54 -24.29 2.15
N LEU A 62 -6.60 -23.39 3.13
CA LEU A 62 -5.49 -23.15 4.04
C LEU A 62 -5.40 -24.25 5.11
N VAL A 63 -6.54 -24.67 5.65
CA VAL A 63 -6.64 -25.79 6.61
C VAL A 63 -6.11 -27.07 5.98
N ASP A 64 -6.56 -27.40 4.76
CA ASP A 64 -6.14 -28.61 4.05
C ASP A 64 -4.62 -28.64 3.81
N ARG A 65 -4.05 -27.50 3.43
CA ARG A 65 -2.60 -27.37 3.23
C ARG A 65 -1.82 -27.53 4.53
N MET A 66 -2.29 -26.93 5.62
CA MET A 66 -1.66 -27.09 6.94
C MET A 66 -1.78 -28.53 7.43
N ALA A 67 -2.96 -29.14 7.24
CA ALA A 67 -3.23 -30.52 7.61
C ALA A 67 -2.30 -31.51 6.90
N ALA A 68 -2.10 -31.33 5.59
CA ALA A 68 -1.17 -32.13 4.82
C ALA A 68 0.29 -31.91 5.25
N LYS A 69 0.73 -30.65 5.46
CA LYS A 69 2.12 -30.36 5.85
C LYS A 69 2.47 -30.87 7.26
N LEU A 70 1.52 -30.84 8.19
CA LEU A 70 1.74 -31.24 9.58
C LEU A 70 1.32 -32.69 9.88
N ASN A 71 0.81 -33.42 8.88
CA ASN A 71 0.23 -34.75 9.05
C ASN A 71 -0.76 -34.79 10.23
N LEU A 72 -1.72 -33.86 10.25
CA LEU A 72 -2.68 -33.75 11.35
C LEU A 72 -3.62 -34.95 11.39
N SER A 73 -4.00 -35.38 12.61
CA SER A 73 -5.08 -36.36 12.80
C SER A 73 -6.44 -35.75 12.40
N GLU A 74 -7.44 -36.58 12.13
CA GLU A 74 -8.79 -36.09 11.78
C GLU A 74 -9.39 -35.23 12.91
N GLU A 75 -9.10 -35.55 14.17
CA GLU A 75 -9.52 -34.75 15.33
C GLU A 75 -8.84 -33.37 15.33
N GLN A 76 -7.50 -33.34 15.17
CA GLN A 76 -6.74 -32.08 15.07
C GLN A 76 -7.19 -31.23 13.87
N LYS A 77 -7.51 -31.85 12.73
CA LYS A 77 -8.04 -31.16 11.54
C LYS A 77 -9.36 -30.47 11.82
N ARG A 78 -10.29 -31.16 12.48
CA ARG A 78 -11.59 -30.60 12.85
C ARG A 78 -11.43 -29.42 13.79
N GLU A 79 -10.61 -29.55 14.83
CA GLU A 79 -10.35 -28.48 15.79
C GLU A 79 -9.66 -27.28 15.13
N LEU A 80 -8.67 -27.53 14.26
CA LEU A 80 -8.01 -26.48 13.46
C LEU A 80 -9.01 -25.75 12.56
N SER A 81 -9.89 -26.49 11.86
CA SER A 81 -10.90 -25.91 10.99
C SER A 81 -11.82 -24.96 11.77
N ASP A 82 -12.35 -25.42 12.90
CA ASP A 82 -13.23 -24.62 13.76
C ASP A 82 -12.52 -23.34 14.27
N MET A 83 -11.26 -23.46 14.68
CA MET A 83 -10.44 -22.31 15.09
C MET A 83 -10.24 -21.31 13.94
N MET A 84 -9.96 -21.80 12.73
CA MET A 84 -9.72 -20.97 11.56
C MET A 84 -10.99 -20.26 11.08
N VAL A 85 -12.16 -20.90 11.14
CA VAL A 85 -13.45 -20.27 10.84
C VAL A 85 -13.76 -19.14 11.83
N ARG A 86 -13.59 -19.39 13.13
CA ARG A 86 -13.79 -18.35 14.16
C ARG A 86 -12.83 -17.19 13.97
N HIS A 87 -11.55 -17.47 13.73
CA HIS A 87 -10.55 -16.43 13.49
C HIS A 87 -10.85 -15.64 12.22
N TYR A 88 -11.27 -16.30 11.14
CA TYR A 88 -11.65 -15.63 9.90
C TYR A 88 -12.82 -14.66 10.10
N ASN A 89 -13.88 -15.08 10.80
CA ASN A 89 -15.01 -14.22 11.12
C ASN A 89 -14.61 -13.04 12.00
N GLU A 90 -13.73 -13.27 12.99
CA GLU A 90 -13.21 -12.19 13.83
C GLU A 90 -12.37 -11.19 13.01
N GLN A 91 -11.53 -11.67 12.09
CA GLN A 91 -10.77 -10.80 11.18
C GLN A 91 -11.69 -9.99 10.27
N ARG A 92 -12.80 -10.57 9.77
CA ARG A 92 -13.80 -9.83 8.99
C ARG A 92 -14.48 -8.73 9.82
N ARG A 93 -14.80 -9.02 11.08
CA ARG A 93 -15.33 -8.05 12.03
C ARG A 93 -14.35 -6.89 12.27
N LEU A 94 -13.09 -7.21 12.56
CA LEU A 94 -12.01 -6.22 12.71
C LEU A 94 -11.73 -5.43 11.44
N ARG A 95 -12.12 -5.95 10.27
CA ARG A 95 -12.01 -5.24 9.00
C ARG A 95 -13.18 -4.30 8.67
N GLY A 96 -14.26 -4.39 9.44
CA GLY A 96 -15.51 -3.68 9.17
C GLY A 96 -16.43 -4.35 8.17
N GLU A 97 -16.14 -5.59 7.76
CA GLU A 97 -16.95 -6.26 6.75
C GLU A 97 -18.31 -6.71 7.30
N THR A 98 -18.44 -6.85 8.63
CA THR A 98 -19.62 -7.49 9.27
C THR A 98 -20.05 -6.82 10.59
N GLY A 99 -19.65 -5.58 10.87
CA GLY A 99 -19.98 -4.91 12.14
C GLY A 99 -20.47 -3.47 11.97
N ASP A 100 -21.66 -3.17 12.50
CA ASP A 100 -22.33 -1.87 12.33
C ASP A 100 -21.60 -0.72 13.05
N ALA A 101 -21.22 -0.90 14.31
CA ALA A 101 -20.53 0.13 15.10
C ALA A 101 -19.20 0.58 14.46
N PHE A 102 -18.48 -0.34 13.83
CA PHE A 102 -17.21 -0.05 13.14
C PHE A 102 -17.44 0.75 11.85
N ASN A 103 -18.50 0.40 11.12
CA ASN A 103 -18.85 1.09 9.90
C ASN A 103 -19.35 2.50 10.19
N GLU A 104 -20.02 2.72 11.31
CA GLU A 104 -20.47 4.06 11.74
C GLU A 104 -19.31 4.99 12.09
N GLU A 105 -18.34 4.55 12.91
CA GLU A 105 -17.17 5.38 13.26
C GLU A 105 -16.37 5.78 12.01
N PHE A 106 -16.06 4.80 11.15
CA PHE A 106 -15.30 5.04 9.94
C PHE A 106 -16.07 5.90 8.93
N ARG A 107 -17.39 5.74 8.84
CA ARG A 107 -18.27 6.60 8.04
C ARG A 107 -18.24 8.03 8.56
N GLY A 108 -18.36 8.24 9.87
CA GLY A 108 -18.26 9.56 10.50
C GLY A 108 -16.93 10.26 10.20
N LEU A 109 -15.81 9.53 10.27
CA LEU A 109 -14.49 10.06 9.88
C LEU A 109 -14.44 10.45 8.39
N ARG A 110 -15.03 9.64 7.50
CA ARG A 110 -15.10 9.97 6.07
C ARG A 110 -15.96 11.20 5.79
N GLU A 111 -17.12 11.31 6.44
CA GLU A 111 -18.03 12.44 6.30
C GLU A 111 -17.37 13.74 6.80
N ARG A 112 -16.69 13.71 7.96
CA ARG A 112 -15.90 14.86 8.45
C ARG A 112 -14.77 15.24 7.49
N MET A 113 -14.02 14.26 6.98
CA MET A 113 -12.98 14.51 5.97
C MET A 113 -13.54 15.15 4.71
N GLN A 114 -14.71 14.70 4.24
CA GLN A 114 -15.36 15.26 3.05
C GLN A 114 -15.84 16.68 3.29
N ALA A 115 -16.50 16.94 4.42
CA ALA A 115 -16.97 18.28 4.80
C ALA A 115 -15.81 19.26 4.93
N ALA A 116 -14.72 18.88 5.62
CA ALA A 116 -13.54 19.72 5.79
C ALA A 116 -12.86 20.05 4.44
N ARG A 117 -12.87 19.12 3.48
CA ARG A 117 -12.38 19.37 2.11
C ARG A 117 -13.27 20.33 1.33
N GLN A 118 -14.59 20.26 1.52
CA GLN A 118 -15.54 21.16 0.87
C GLN A 118 -15.46 22.58 1.43
N SER A 119 -15.24 22.73 2.75
CA SER A 119 -15.09 24.03 3.40
C SER A 119 -13.68 24.61 3.31
N GLY A 120 -12.67 23.83 2.91
CA GLY A 120 -11.27 24.24 2.91
C GLY A 120 -10.66 24.31 4.31
N ASP A 121 -11.26 23.67 5.32
CA ASP A 121 -10.77 23.64 6.70
C ASP A 121 -9.57 22.69 6.84
N GLN A 122 -8.37 23.22 6.64
CA GLN A 122 -7.14 22.44 6.72
C GLN A 122 -6.89 21.86 8.12
N ALA A 123 -7.29 22.56 9.19
CA ALA A 123 -7.08 22.09 10.55
C ALA A 123 -7.93 20.84 10.84
N GLU A 124 -9.19 20.85 10.39
CA GLU A 124 -10.06 19.68 10.52
C GLU A 124 -9.60 18.51 9.62
N ILE A 125 -9.08 18.79 8.41
CA ILE A 125 -8.46 17.76 7.57
C ILE A 125 -7.31 17.05 8.32
N ASP A 126 -6.38 17.82 8.89
CA ASP A 126 -5.21 17.26 9.58
C ASP A 126 -5.62 16.46 10.82
N LYS A 127 -6.63 16.94 11.55
CA LYS A 127 -7.21 16.24 12.70
C LYS A 127 -7.84 14.90 12.30
N VAL A 128 -8.70 14.88 11.29
CA VAL A 128 -9.34 13.63 10.83
C VAL A 128 -8.30 12.66 10.25
N GLN A 129 -7.23 13.16 9.60
CA GLN A 129 -6.12 12.30 9.18
C GLN A 129 -5.40 11.64 10.36
N ALA A 130 -5.13 12.39 11.43
CA ALA A 130 -4.53 11.85 12.65
C ALA A 130 -5.43 10.79 13.32
N GLU A 131 -6.74 11.06 13.39
CA GLU A 131 -7.74 10.12 13.91
C GLU A 131 -7.77 8.82 13.06
N LEU A 132 -7.83 8.94 11.74
CA LEU A 132 -7.77 7.79 10.82
C LEU A 132 -6.46 7.01 10.95
N LYS A 133 -5.33 7.69 11.14
CA LYS A 133 -4.03 7.02 11.33
C LYS A 133 -4.05 6.18 12.61
N LYS A 134 -4.42 6.79 13.73
CA LYS A 134 -4.50 6.10 15.03
C LYS A 134 -5.44 4.91 14.95
N TRP A 135 -6.61 5.10 14.35
CA TRP A 135 -7.59 4.03 14.16
C TRP A 135 -7.04 2.86 13.35
N ASN A 136 -6.27 3.13 12.28
CA ASN A 136 -5.62 2.07 11.50
C ASN A 136 -4.52 1.34 12.29
N GLU A 137 -3.78 2.06 13.13
CA GLU A 137 -2.74 1.48 14.01
C GLU A 137 -3.36 0.56 15.07
N ASP A 138 -4.39 1.03 15.77
CA ASP A 138 -5.13 0.24 16.77
C ASP A 138 -5.72 -1.03 16.13
N ARG A 139 -6.26 -0.91 14.92
CA ARG A 139 -6.78 -2.06 14.17
C ARG A 139 -5.69 -3.04 13.74
N ARG A 140 -4.54 -2.54 13.26
CA ARG A 140 -3.38 -3.38 12.91
C ARG A 140 -2.92 -4.18 14.12
N GLU A 141 -2.88 -3.54 15.29
CA GLU A 141 -2.53 -4.19 16.55
C GLU A 141 -3.54 -5.27 16.94
N GLN A 142 -4.85 -4.97 16.90
CA GLN A 142 -5.90 -5.96 17.19
C GLN A 142 -5.83 -7.18 16.25
N MET A 143 -5.58 -6.97 14.96
CA MET A 143 -5.40 -8.06 14.00
C MET A 143 -4.15 -8.90 14.31
N MET A 144 -3.06 -8.25 14.73
CA MET A 144 -1.82 -8.94 15.13
C MET A 144 -2.05 -9.79 16.39
N GLN A 145 -2.65 -9.21 17.43
CA GLN A 145 -2.96 -9.91 18.68
C GLN A 145 -3.89 -11.10 18.43
N SER A 146 -4.92 -10.93 17.59
CA SER A 146 -5.80 -12.03 17.17
C SER A 146 -5.03 -13.16 16.49
N ARG A 147 -4.04 -12.84 15.64
CA ARG A 147 -3.18 -13.84 14.99
C ARG A 147 -2.27 -14.55 15.99
N LEU A 148 -1.66 -13.82 16.93
CA LEU A 148 -0.83 -14.41 17.99
C LEU A 148 -1.64 -15.36 18.87
N ALA A 149 -2.85 -14.95 19.25
CA ALA A 149 -3.78 -15.77 20.01
C ALA A 149 -4.17 -17.05 19.26
N LEU A 150 -4.46 -16.96 17.96
CA LEU A 150 -4.72 -18.13 17.11
C LEU A 150 -3.50 -19.06 17.08
N ASN A 151 -2.31 -18.54 16.79
CA ASN A 151 -1.08 -19.33 16.72
C ASN A 151 -0.80 -20.07 18.03
N LYS A 152 -1.05 -19.44 19.18
CA LYS A 152 -0.94 -20.07 20.49
C LYS A 152 -1.90 -21.24 20.65
N LYS A 153 -3.16 -21.10 20.21
CA LYS A 153 -4.17 -22.17 20.25
C LYS A 153 -3.85 -23.31 19.28
N ILE A 154 -3.30 -23.00 18.11
CA ILE A 154 -2.83 -24.03 17.18
C ILE A 154 -1.70 -24.83 17.83
N LEU A 155 -0.70 -24.16 18.42
CA LEU A 155 0.40 -24.87 19.09
C LEU A 155 -0.06 -25.80 20.22
N SER A 156 -1.15 -25.48 20.93
CA SER A 156 -1.64 -26.34 22.02
C SER A 156 -2.27 -27.66 21.57
N ILE A 157 -2.73 -27.75 20.30
CA ILE A 157 -3.32 -28.98 19.76
C ILE A 157 -2.31 -29.85 19.01
N LEU A 158 -1.10 -29.32 18.76
CA LEU A 158 -0.03 -29.98 18.02
C LEU A 158 0.91 -30.73 18.96
N ASN A 159 1.38 -31.89 18.54
CA ASN A 159 2.45 -32.60 19.21
C ASN A 159 3.81 -31.87 19.05
N PRO A 160 4.86 -32.20 19.84
CA PRO A 160 6.13 -31.47 19.81
C PRO A 160 6.78 -31.38 18.41
N ASP A 161 6.75 -32.45 17.62
CA ASP A 161 7.35 -32.47 16.28
C ASP A 161 6.58 -31.56 15.30
N GLN A 162 5.25 -31.60 15.35
CA GLN A 162 4.37 -30.73 14.58
C GLN A 162 4.56 -29.25 14.97
N GLN A 163 4.82 -28.95 16.24
CA GLN A 163 5.08 -27.57 16.68
C GLN A 163 6.34 -26.99 16.03
N VAL A 164 7.40 -27.81 15.84
CA VAL A 164 8.62 -27.36 15.15
C VAL A 164 8.31 -26.97 13.71
N LEU A 165 7.62 -27.86 12.97
CA LEU A 165 7.19 -27.61 11.59
C LEU A 165 6.27 -26.39 11.49
N PHE A 166 5.33 -26.23 12.43
CA PHE A 166 4.43 -25.07 12.44
C PHE A 166 5.19 -23.76 12.67
N ARG A 167 6.17 -23.73 13.57
CA ARG A 167 7.03 -22.54 13.79
C ARG A 167 7.89 -22.21 12.58
N GLU A 168 8.33 -23.22 11.83
CA GLU A 168 9.04 -23.02 10.55
C GLU A 168 8.11 -22.42 9.49
N MET A 169 6.92 -22.99 9.30
CA MET A 169 5.90 -22.43 8.41
C MET A 169 5.52 -20.99 8.75
N GLU A 170 5.35 -20.67 10.04
CA GLU A 170 5.05 -19.29 10.45
C GLU A 170 6.23 -18.35 10.21
N ARG A 171 7.48 -18.80 10.37
CA ARG A 171 8.68 -18.02 10.00
C ARG A 171 8.72 -17.74 8.49
N GLU A 172 8.48 -18.75 7.66
CA GLU A 172 8.35 -18.57 6.21
C GLU A 172 7.25 -17.56 5.88
N ARG A 173 6.06 -17.72 6.48
CA ARG A 173 4.92 -16.84 6.23
C ARG A 173 5.16 -15.41 6.68
N GLN A 174 5.80 -15.19 7.84
CA GLN A 174 6.15 -13.86 8.32
C GLN A 174 7.19 -13.21 7.41
N GLY A 175 8.21 -13.95 6.97
CA GLY A 175 9.19 -13.46 5.98
C GLY A 175 8.55 -13.10 4.64
N LEU A 176 7.59 -13.92 4.17
CA LEU A 176 6.91 -13.72 2.89
C LEU A 176 5.86 -12.60 2.93
N SER A 177 5.07 -12.48 3.99
CA SER A 177 3.95 -11.51 4.07
C SER A 177 4.42 -10.06 4.08
N ASP A 178 5.53 -9.78 4.77
CA ASP A 178 6.05 -8.41 4.89
C ASP A 178 6.81 -7.97 3.63
N MET A 179 7.30 -8.92 2.83
CA MET A 179 8.23 -8.66 1.72
C MET A 179 7.63 -8.89 0.34
N LEU A 180 6.65 -9.80 0.18
CA LEU A 180 5.95 -10.00 -1.10
C LEU A 180 5.08 -8.83 -1.52
N ARG A 181 4.93 -7.82 -0.66
CA ARG A 181 4.30 -6.54 -1.00
C ARG A 181 5.27 -5.56 -1.65
N ILE A 182 6.57 -5.79 -1.54
CA ILE A 182 7.59 -4.92 -2.11
C ILE A 182 7.75 -5.31 -3.58
N ASP A 183 7.38 -4.40 -4.48
CA ASP A 183 7.66 -4.58 -5.91
C ASP A 183 9.19 -4.76 -6.09
N PRO A 184 9.66 -5.73 -6.89
CA PRO A 184 11.09 -5.98 -7.13
C PRO A 184 11.93 -4.72 -7.38
N ARG A 185 11.39 -3.73 -8.10
CA ARG A 185 12.07 -2.45 -8.35
C ARG A 185 12.22 -1.62 -7.08
N GLU A 186 11.23 -1.72 -6.20
CA GLU A 186 11.25 -1.06 -4.90
C GLU A 186 12.23 -1.74 -3.96
N LEU A 187 12.32 -3.07 -4.01
CA LEU A 187 13.33 -3.83 -3.29
C LEU A 187 14.73 -3.41 -3.75
N GLU A 188 14.97 -3.35 -5.06
CA GLU A 188 16.26 -2.90 -5.63
C GLU A 188 16.62 -1.48 -5.15
N ARG A 189 15.65 -0.55 -5.18
CA ARG A 189 15.85 0.83 -4.67
C ARG A 189 16.05 0.91 -3.15
N ALA A 190 15.38 0.06 -2.38
CA ALA A 190 15.51 0.04 -0.93
C ALA A 190 16.88 -0.53 -0.54
N VAL A 191 17.28 -1.63 -1.19
CA VAL A 191 18.58 -2.27 -0.98
C VAL A 191 19.73 -1.36 -1.42
N SER A 192 19.57 -0.58 -2.50
CA SER A 192 20.59 0.38 -2.94
C SER A 192 20.83 1.56 -1.97
N ARG A 193 19.92 1.76 -0.99
CA ARG A 193 20.08 2.77 0.07
C ARG A 193 20.79 2.23 1.30
N LEU A 194 20.97 0.92 1.40
CA LEU A 194 21.69 0.29 2.49
C LEU A 194 23.20 0.46 2.29
N GLU A 195 23.94 0.55 3.39
CA GLU A 195 25.40 0.48 3.37
C GLU A 195 25.81 -0.99 3.18
N LEU A 196 26.17 -1.34 1.95
CA LEU A 196 26.60 -2.69 1.57
C LEU A 196 28.11 -2.70 1.33
N GLY A 197 28.79 -3.72 1.84
CA GLY A 197 30.19 -3.99 1.47
C GLY A 197 30.30 -4.28 -0.05
N PRO A 198 31.46 -4.07 -0.68
CA PRO A 198 31.61 -4.23 -2.13
C PRO A 198 31.28 -5.64 -2.62
N GLU A 199 31.67 -6.67 -1.86
CA GLU A 199 31.36 -8.07 -2.18
C GLU A 199 29.86 -8.37 -2.03
N GLN A 200 29.25 -7.93 -0.93
CA GLN A 200 27.82 -8.11 -0.67
C GLN A 200 26.97 -7.43 -1.75
N LYS A 201 27.34 -6.21 -2.14
CA LYS A 201 26.70 -5.47 -3.23
C LYS A 201 26.80 -6.22 -4.55
N ALA A 202 27.98 -6.73 -4.91
CA ALA A 202 28.16 -7.49 -6.15
C ALA A 202 27.28 -8.75 -6.21
N LYS A 203 27.11 -9.47 -5.09
CA LYS A 203 26.21 -10.63 -5.01
C LYS A 203 24.75 -10.23 -5.18
N ILE A 204 24.31 -9.17 -4.53
CA ILE A 204 22.95 -8.65 -4.64
C ILE A 204 22.67 -8.19 -6.09
N ASP A 205 23.60 -7.48 -6.72
CA ASP A 205 23.49 -7.05 -8.12
C ASP A 205 23.38 -8.26 -9.07
N ALA A 206 24.14 -9.33 -8.80
CA ALA A 206 24.04 -10.58 -9.54
C ALA A 206 22.67 -11.25 -9.37
N ILE A 207 22.11 -11.25 -8.15
CA ILE A 207 20.76 -11.75 -7.86
C ILE A 207 19.70 -10.97 -8.66
N PHE A 208 19.75 -9.64 -8.68
CA PHE A 208 18.81 -8.82 -9.46
C PHE A 208 18.98 -9.01 -10.97
N THR A 209 20.22 -9.22 -11.43
CA THR A 209 20.50 -9.50 -12.85
C THR A 209 19.88 -10.83 -13.27
N ARG A 210 20.07 -11.89 -12.48
CA ARG A 210 19.43 -13.19 -12.71
C ARG A 210 17.91 -13.08 -12.70
N PHE A 211 17.34 -12.39 -11.71
CA PHE A 211 15.90 -12.17 -11.62
C PHE A 211 15.30 -11.50 -12.87
N LYS A 212 15.99 -10.53 -13.48
CA LYS A 212 15.54 -9.87 -14.71
C LYS A 212 15.39 -10.85 -15.87
N VAL A 213 16.20 -11.91 -15.93
CA VAL A 213 16.07 -12.98 -16.93
C VAL A 213 14.93 -13.92 -16.53
N ASP A 214 14.96 -14.42 -15.29
CA ASP A 214 13.99 -15.40 -14.78
C ASP A 214 12.54 -14.90 -14.87
N ILE A 215 12.31 -13.60 -14.65
CA ILE A 215 10.97 -13.01 -14.69
C ILE A 215 10.39 -12.98 -16.11
N LEU A 216 11.23 -12.76 -17.13
CA LEU A 216 10.81 -12.79 -18.54
C LEU A 216 10.45 -14.21 -18.99
N GLU A 217 11.15 -15.22 -18.46
CA GLU A 217 10.79 -16.62 -18.69
C GLU A 217 9.51 -17.00 -17.94
N ALA A 218 9.38 -16.58 -16.69
CA ALA A 218 8.20 -16.84 -15.87
C ALA A 218 6.93 -16.19 -16.42
N GLU A 219 7.03 -15.03 -17.07
CA GLU A 219 5.90 -14.39 -17.76
C GLU A 219 5.28 -15.29 -18.84
N LYS A 220 6.09 -16.11 -19.52
CA LYS A 220 5.62 -17.09 -20.51
C LYS A 220 4.87 -18.26 -19.88
N LEU A 221 5.16 -18.56 -18.61
CA LEU A 221 4.60 -19.68 -17.84
C LEU A 221 3.41 -19.27 -16.96
N GLY A 222 3.09 -17.98 -16.90
CA GLY A 222 1.92 -17.44 -16.22
C GLY A 222 2.14 -16.93 -14.79
N PRO A 223 1.06 -16.46 -14.14
CA PRO A 223 1.15 -15.67 -12.90
C PRO A 223 1.70 -16.45 -11.69
N ALA A 224 1.45 -17.76 -11.64
CA ALA A 224 1.95 -18.60 -10.55
C ALA A 224 3.48 -18.68 -10.56
N LYS A 225 4.09 -18.90 -11.73
CA LYS A 225 5.55 -18.97 -11.86
C LYS A 225 6.20 -17.61 -11.61
N ARG A 226 5.56 -16.53 -12.09
CA ARG A 226 6.01 -15.15 -11.80
C ARG A 226 6.11 -14.89 -10.30
N LEU A 227 5.09 -15.30 -9.54
CA LEU A 227 5.08 -15.16 -8.08
C LEU A 227 6.18 -15.99 -7.40
N GLU A 228 6.47 -17.19 -7.92
CA GLU A 228 7.56 -18.03 -7.43
C GLU A 228 8.93 -17.36 -7.63
N VAL A 229 9.19 -16.79 -8.80
CA VAL A 229 10.44 -16.08 -9.09
C VAL A 229 10.60 -14.83 -8.22
N VAL A 230 9.52 -14.08 -7.97
CA VAL A 230 9.54 -12.94 -7.03
C VAL A 230 9.80 -13.39 -5.59
N ARG A 231 9.27 -14.54 -5.16
CA ARG A 231 9.59 -15.12 -3.84
C ARG A 231 11.07 -15.49 -3.76
N GLN A 232 11.61 -16.10 -4.80
CA GLN A 232 13.01 -16.51 -4.86
C GLN A 232 13.95 -15.29 -4.78
N LEU A 233 13.65 -14.23 -5.54
CA LEU A 233 14.37 -12.95 -5.46
C LEU A 233 14.43 -12.45 -4.01
N ASN A 234 13.27 -12.32 -3.36
CA ASN A 234 13.22 -11.84 -1.98
C ASN A 234 14.03 -12.74 -1.05
N SER A 235 13.88 -14.06 -1.14
CA SER A 235 14.63 -15.00 -0.29
C SER A 235 16.14 -14.86 -0.46
N ASP A 236 16.62 -14.79 -1.70
CA ASP A 236 18.06 -14.74 -1.98
C ASP A 236 18.68 -13.39 -1.59
N VAL A 237 17.97 -12.28 -1.79
CA VAL A 237 18.42 -10.97 -1.29
C VAL A 237 18.54 -10.99 0.24
N MET A 238 17.57 -11.56 0.96
CA MET A 238 17.61 -11.57 2.43
C MET A 238 18.72 -12.44 3.01
N LYS A 239 19.10 -13.53 2.33
CA LYS A 239 20.23 -14.38 2.74
C LYS A 239 21.56 -13.62 2.69
N GLU A 240 21.67 -12.65 1.78
CA GLU A 240 22.87 -11.83 1.66
C GLU A 240 22.88 -10.64 2.61
N LEU A 241 21.76 -10.26 3.23
CA LEU A 241 21.67 -9.11 4.14
C LEU A 241 21.90 -9.51 5.59
N THR A 242 22.48 -8.60 6.39
CA THR A 242 22.55 -8.76 7.85
C THR A 242 21.19 -8.52 8.48
N GLN A 243 20.99 -8.99 9.72
CA GLN A 243 19.72 -8.81 10.42
C GLN A 243 19.37 -7.33 10.70
N GLU A 244 20.39 -6.49 10.91
CA GLU A 244 20.26 -5.04 11.03
C GLU A 244 19.77 -4.41 9.72
N GLN A 245 20.37 -4.78 8.58
CA GLN A 245 19.97 -4.33 7.25
C GLN A 245 18.54 -4.76 6.89
N VAL A 246 18.17 -6.00 7.22
CA VAL A 246 16.79 -6.50 7.06
C VAL A 246 15.80 -5.68 7.89
N SER A 247 16.17 -5.28 9.11
CA SER A 247 15.30 -4.46 9.96
C SER A 247 15.10 -3.06 9.38
N LEU A 248 16.15 -2.42 8.89
CA LEU A 248 16.07 -1.14 8.17
C LEU A 248 15.22 -1.25 6.90
N LEU A 249 15.35 -2.34 6.15
CA LEU A 249 14.55 -2.58 4.95
C LEU A 249 13.05 -2.70 5.27
N ARG A 250 12.70 -3.39 6.37
CA ARG A 250 11.31 -3.47 6.86
C ARG A 250 10.77 -2.09 7.24
N GLU A 251 11.55 -1.29 7.95
CA GLU A 251 11.18 0.08 8.32
C GLU A 251 10.92 0.96 7.09
N MET A 252 11.79 0.87 6.07
CA MET A 252 11.59 1.59 4.80
C MET A 252 10.30 1.17 4.08
N SER A 253 9.98 -0.14 4.09
CA SER A 253 8.75 -0.68 3.52
C SER A 253 7.51 -0.16 4.26
N ASP A 254 7.50 -0.23 5.59
CA ASP A 254 6.41 0.28 6.43
C ASP A 254 6.20 1.80 6.26
N ASN A 255 7.30 2.58 6.24
CA ASN A 255 7.24 4.03 6.01
C ASN A 255 6.70 4.39 4.62
N ARG A 256 6.88 3.52 3.63
CA ARG A 256 6.30 3.71 2.31
C ARG A 256 4.81 3.44 2.29
N LEU A 257 4.35 2.37 2.94
CA LEU A 257 2.91 2.09 3.08
C LEU A 257 2.19 3.21 3.82
N ARG A 258 2.91 3.96 4.67
CA ARG A 258 2.42 5.15 5.35
C ARG A 258 2.37 6.40 4.47
N ARG A 259 3.06 6.45 3.32
CA ARG A 259 2.91 7.59 2.41
C ARG A 259 1.54 7.48 1.73
N PRO A 260 0.65 8.48 1.93
CA PRO A 260 -0.64 8.46 1.25
C PRO A 260 -0.40 8.37 -0.26
N PRO A 261 -1.12 7.47 -0.98
CA PRO A 261 -0.99 7.35 -2.42
C PRO A 261 -1.42 8.66 -3.07
N GLY A 262 -0.44 9.46 -3.51
CA GLY A 262 -0.68 10.59 -4.41
C GLY A 262 -0.94 11.95 -3.76
N ARG A 263 0.14 12.71 -3.54
CA ARG A 263 0.26 14.08 -4.07
C ARG A 263 1.49 14.23 -4.97
N GLU A 264 2.03 13.14 -5.51
CA GLU A 264 3.09 13.24 -6.51
C GLU A 264 2.50 13.62 -7.87
N ARG A 265 2.68 14.91 -8.20
CA ARG A 265 2.84 15.45 -9.56
C ARG A 265 1.66 15.32 -10.53
N GLY A 266 0.56 15.98 -10.17
CA GLY A 266 -0.39 16.55 -11.13
C GLY A 266 -0.33 18.08 -11.25
N GLY A 267 0.60 18.75 -10.55
CA GLY A 267 0.62 20.22 -10.44
C GLY A 267 1.92 20.86 -10.95
N LYS A 268 2.34 20.57 -12.18
CA LYS A 268 3.11 21.53 -12.96
C LYS A 268 2.10 22.18 -13.91
N GLY A 269 1.70 23.42 -13.62
CA GLY A 269 0.96 24.24 -14.58
C GLY A 269 -0.46 24.63 -14.20
N ALA A 270 -0.66 25.19 -13.02
CA ALA A 270 -1.66 26.22 -12.81
C ALA A 270 -1.15 27.13 -11.69
N LEU A 271 -0.07 27.85 -12.00
CA LEU A 271 0.16 29.12 -11.33
C LEU A 271 -1.03 29.98 -11.80
N GLU A 272 -2.11 30.03 -11.01
CA GLU A 272 -3.09 31.09 -11.16
C GLU A 272 -2.29 32.39 -11.03
N GLN A 273 -2.09 33.05 -12.16
CA GLN A 273 -1.74 34.46 -12.14
C GLN A 273 -2.86 35.13 -11.32
N PRO A 274 -2.53 35.91 -10.27
CA PRO A 274 -3.53 36.77 -9.66
C PRO A 274 -4.06 37.68 -10.77
N GLY A 275 -5.29 37.41 -11.19
CA GLY A 275 -6.00 38.21 -12.18
C GLY A 275 -5.98 39.65 -11.72
N GLY A 276 -5.23 40.45 -12.47
CA GLY A 276 -5.26 41.90 -12.37
C GLY A 276 -6.68 42.39 -12.63
N ALA A 277 -7.07 43.34 -11.79
CA ALA A 277 -8.15 44.31 -11.95
C ALA A 277 -8.73 44.42 -13.36
N ASP A 278 -10.05 44.20 -13.46
CA ASP A 278 -10.90 45.08 -14.25
C ASP A 278 -12.08 45.54 -13.38
N LEU A 279 -11.84 46.68 -12.74
CA LEU A 279 -12.85 47.63 -12.30
C LEU A 279 -13.60 48.14 -13.53
N LYS A 280 -14.90 47.88 -13.65
CA LYS A 280 -15.85 48.78 -14.36
C LYS A 280 -17.32 48.42 -14.06
N GLY A 281 -17.97 49.31 -13.30
CA GLY A 281 -19.40 49.67 -13.37
C GLY A 281 -20.43 48.58 -12.98
N GLN A 282 -21.45 48.80 -12.18
CA GLN A 282 -22.18 50.01 -11.77
C GLN A 282 -22.95 49.69 -10.47
N PRO A 283 -23.33 50.72 -9.69
CA PRO A 283 -24.26 50.58 -8.58
C PRO A 283 -25.70 50.48 -9.11
N ASN A 284 -26.52 49.61 -8.53
CA ASN A 284 -27.96 49.76 -8.61
C ASN A 284 -28.53 49.94 -7.21
N GLU A 285 -28.78 51.21 -6.90
CA GLU A 285 -29.66 51.67 -5.82
C GLU A 285 -31.10 51.26 -6.14
N GLY A 286 -31.86 50.93 -5.10
CA GLY A 286 -33.27 50.56 -5.19
C GLY A 286 -33.62 49.67 -4.00
N ALA A 287 -33.68 50.21 -2.79
CA ALA A 287 -34.91 50.76 -2.23
C ALA A 287 -36.02 49.68 -2.19
N ASP A 288 -36.14 48.97 -1.07
CA ASP A 288 -37.43 48.94 -0.41
C ASP A 288 -37.27 48.68 1.09
N GLN A 289 -38.04 49.46 1.84
CA GLN A 289 -37.99 49.67 3.28
C GLN A 289 -39.45 49.59 3.74
N LYS A 290 -39.73 48.82 4.82
CA LYS A 290 -41.00 48.60 5.55
C LYS A 290 -41.44 47.13 5.51
N ASP A 291 -41.88 46.47 6.58
CA ASP A 291 -42.44 46.86 7.89
C ASP A 291 -41.91 45.86 8.95
N GLN A 292 -41.46 46.30 10.12
CA GLN A 292 -42.23 46.27 11.37
C GLN A 292 -43.22 45.09 11.49
N ASP A 293 -42.89 44.10 12.33
CA ASP A 293 -43.82 43.73 13.39
C ASP A 293 -43.12 43.07 14.58
N THR A 294 -43.13 43.81 15.67
CA THR A 294 -42.89 43.36 17.05
C THR A 294 -44.02 42.45 17.50
N LYS A 295 -43.72 41.29 18.08
CA LYS A 295 -44.58 40.72 19.13
C LYS A 295 -43.80 39.94 20.17
N GLU A 296 -43.63 40.60 21.31
CA GLU A 296 -43.54 39.97 22.61
C GLU A 296 -44.62 38.89 22.76
N LYS A 297 -44.23 37.73 23.29
CA LYS A 297 -45.12 36.97 24.15
C LYS A 297 -44.31 36.21 25.19
N THR A 298 -44.12 36.89 26.31
CA THR A 298 -44.05 36.32 27.66
C THR A 298 -45.23 35.38 27.91
N GLY A 299 -44.99 34.28 28.62
CA GLY A 299 -46.05 33.54 29.30
C GLY A 299 -45.71 32.09 29.62
N GLY A 300 -45.60 31.80 30.92
CA GLY A 300 -45.83 30.47 31.49
C GLY A 300 -44.64 29.89 32.22
#